data_AF-A0A319DK22-F1
#
_entry.id   AF-A0A319DK22-F1
#
_cell.length_a   1.000
_cell.length_b   1.000
_cell.length_c   1.000
_cell.angle_alpha   90.00
_cell.angle_beta   90.00
_cell.angle_gamma   90.00
#
_symmetry.space_group_name_H-M   'P 1'
#
loop_
_entity.id
_entity.type
_entity.pdbx_description
1 polymer ?
#
loop_
_entity_poly.entity_id
_entity_poly.type
_entity_poly.pdbx_seq_one_letter_code
_entity_poly.pdbx_strand_id
1 'polypeptide(L)'
;MATNDPLLTYIDRLIASSRRNEYRIAHQLSVIIRPLFTEERNPVGVVARRIIEYYVNSRFSQNRDPQFSGEDGLDRFLYKFYDIFFDLARYIHFNDPRQKLLIDLIMELRKLVPGPLQIWKENFLTYDNVPINIRALYRCWADTRVFVPYDNLDSNAGQNNTSRLTLLLQRCNRYTYFSAFIAYCIRDGVLEVDNWLLDLDNPPFFYPAFAIVSCINNQSSHPLIRHSEVLVAANYINVIGRSVHASLIREYWRDRKGVEKGKKIWHEWTTRFRGVIDGLTMYPELVHAHTEALQIMETLDRLPLR
;
A
#
# COMPACT_ATOMS: atom_id res chain seq x y z
N MET A 1 24.30 -13.05 -15.99
CA MET A 1 23.40 -13.84 -15.11
C MET A 1 22.19 -12.96 -14.83
N ALA A 2 21.04 -13.25 -15.42
CA ALA A 2 19.84 -12.43 -15.21
C ALA A 2 19.30 -12.71 -13.80
N THR A 3 19.42 -11.74 -12.92
CA THR A 3 18.73 -11.72 -11.63
C THR A 3 17.24 -11.74 -11.93
N ASN A 4 16.54 -12.82 -11.57
CA ASN A 4 15.08 -12.94 -11.75
C ASN A 4 14.38 -11.86 -10.91
N ASP A 5 14.05 -10.73 -11.55
CA ASP A 5 13.30 -9.64 -10.93
C ASP A 5 11.87 -10.12 -10.60
N PRO A 6 11.48 -10.18 -9.31
CA PRO A 6 10.17 -10.69 -8.91
C PRO A 6 9.01 -9.90 -9.50
N LEU A 7 9.18 -8.60 -9.70
CA LEU A 7 8.19 -7.71 -10.30
C LEU A 7 7.94 -8.07 -11.76
N LEU A 8 9.01 -8.10 -12.57
CA LEU A 8 8.91 -8.44 -13.99
C LEU A 8 8.41 -9.87 -14.16
N THR A 9 8.83 -10.81 -13.32
CA THR A 9 8.35 -12.20 -13.32
C THR A 9 6.84 -12.29 -13.01
N TYR A 10 6.30 -11.41 -12.17
CA TYR A 10 4.87 -11.33 -11.92
C TYR A 10 4.12 -10.75 -13.13
N ILE A 11 4.61 -9.65 -13.69
CA ILE A 11 4.03 -9.03 -14.89
C ILE A 11 4.00 -10.00 -16.07
N ASP A 12 5.12 -10.70 -16.33
CA ASP A 12 5.23 -11.67 -17.42
C ASP A 12 4.25 -12.84 -17.25
N ARG A 13 3.96 -13.25 -16.00
CA ARG A 13 2.93 -14.25 -15.70
C ARG A 13 1.52 -13.73 -16.00
N LEU A 14 1.21 -12.48 -15.66
CA LEU A 14 -0.07 -11.87 -16.02
C LEU A 14 -0.26 -11.81 -17.54
N ILE A 15 0.80 -11.49 -18.29
CA ILE A 15 0.78 -11.48 -19.76
C ILE A 15 0.59 -12.89 -20.32
N ALA A 16 1.29 -13.89 -19.77
CA ALA A 16 1.22 -15.27 -20.27
C ALA A 16 -0.12 -15.97 -19.95
N SER A 17 -0.76 -15.64 -18.84
CA SER A 17 -1.96 -16.33 -18.32
C SER A 17 -3.26 -15.97 -19.05
N SER A 18 -3.27 -14.96 -19.91
CA SER A 18 -4.50 -14.35 -20.44
C SER A 18 -5.07 -14.98 -21.71
N ARG A 19 -4.87 -16.28 -21.93
CA ARG A 19 -5.48 -17.00 -23.08
C ARG A 19 -7.01 -17.15 -22.98
N ARG A 20 -7.66 -16.63 -21.92
CA ARG A 20 -9.11 -16.62 -21.72
C ARG A 20 -9.64 -15.17 -21.71
N ASN A 21 -10.77 -14.91 -22.37
CA ASN A 21 -11.38 -13.57 -22.50
C ASN A 21 -11.56 -12.82 -21.16
N GLU A 22 -11.78 -13.54 -20.07
CA GLU A 22 -11.99 -13.00 -18.71
C GLU A 22 -10.80 -12.18 -18.17
N TYR A 23 -9.59 -12.40 -18.70
CA TYR A 23 -8.35 -11.72 -18.27
C TYR A 23 -7.85 -10.66 -19.25
N ARG A 24 -8.66 -10.28 -20.25
CA ARG A 24 -8.26 -9.35 -21.31
C ARG A 24 -7.80 -7.99 -20.77
N ILE A 25 -8.52 -7.41 -19.81
CA ILE A 25 -8.15 -6.13 -19.18
C ILE A 25 -6.81 -6.27 -18.45
N ALA A 26 -6.64 -7.34 -17.68
CA ALA A 26 -5.43 -7.56 -16.92
C ALA A 26 -4.20 -7.74 -17.81
N HIS A 27 -4.35 -8.46 -18.91
CA HIS A 27 -3.32 -8.58 -19.94
C HIS A 27 -2.93 -7.22 -20.52
N GLN A 28 -3.90 -6.46 -21.02
CA GLN A 28 -3.64 -5.20 -21.70
C GLN A 28 -2.98 -4.19 -20.75
N LEU A 29 -3.48 -4.08 -19.53
CA LEU A 29 -2.85 -3.25 -18.50
C LEU A 29 -1.43 -3.72 -18.18
N SER A 30 -1.19 -5.03 -18.08
CA SER A 30 0.15 -5.57 -17.82
C SER A 30 1.11 -5.25 -18.96
N VAL A 31 0.68 -5.38 -20.22
CA VAL A 31 1.48 -5.00 -21.41
C VAL A 31 1.80 -3.50 -21.42
N ILE A 32 0.84 -2.65 -21.04
CA ILE A 32 1.02 -1.19 -20.99
C ILE A 32 1.95 -0.77 -19.85
N ILE A 33 1.84 -1.40 -18.68
CA ILE A 33 2.59 -1.04 -17.47
C ILE A 33 4.01 -1.64 -17.49
N ARG A 34 4.21 -2.82 -18.09
CA ARG A 34 5.53 -3.51 -18.11
C ARG A 34 6.71 -2.60 -18.49
N PRO A 35 6.65 -1.77 -19.54
CA PRO A 35 7.76 -0.90 -19.94
C PRO A 35 8.12 0.17 -18.91
N LEU A 36 7.32 0.39 -17.87
CA LEU A 36 7.67 1.26 -16.74
C LEU A 36 8.83 0.69 -15.92
N PHE A 37 9.02 -0.64 -15.94
CA PHE A 37 9.92 -1.36 -15.04
C PHE A 37 11.08 -2.06 -15.74
N THR A 38 11.18 -1.97 -17.07
CA THR A 38 12.29 -2.51 -17.87
C THR A 38 13.53 -1.61 -17.80
N GLU A 39 14.64 -2.03 -18.43
CA GLU A 39 15.85 -1.19 -18.56
C GLU A 39 15.59 -0.02 -19.51
N GLU A 40 14.95 -0.27 -20.65
CA GLU A 40 14.42 0.74 -21.56
C GLU A 40 13.07 1.26 -21.04
N ARG A 41 13.11 2.13 -20.03
CA ARG A 41 11.89 2.62 -19.38
C ARG A 41 11.12 3.59 -20.25
N ASN A 42 9.83 3.34 -20.42
CA ASN A 42 8.93 4.36 -20.93
C ASN A 42 8.71 5.45 -19.87
N PRO A 43 8.65 6.74 -20.27
CA PRO A 43 8.28 7.81 -19.36
C PRO A 43 6.91 7.56 -18.73
N VAL A 44 6.75 7.87 -17.44
CA VAL A 44 5.50 7.63 -16.68
C VAL A 44 4.27 8.22 -17.38
N GLY A 45 4.37 9.46 -17.87
CA GLY A 45 3.28 10.12 -18.59
C GLY A 45 2.91 9.45 -19.92
N VAL A 46 3.84 8.75 -20.58
CA VAL A 46 3.54 7.94 -21.78
C VAL A 46 2.72 6.71 -21.39
N VAL A 47 3.10 6.03 -20.31
CA VAL A 47 2.36 4.87 -19.77
C VAL A 47 0.96 5.32 -19.32
N ALA A 48 0.85 6.42 -18.59
CA ALA A 48 -0.41 6.98 -18.14
C ALA A 48 -1.36 7.28 -19.31
N ARG A 49 -0.86 7.93 -20.38
CA ARG A 49 -1.63 8.18 -21.61
C ARG A 49 -2.12 6.89 -22.24
N ARG A 50 -1.29 5.86 -22.35
CA ARG A 50 -1.69 4.56 -22.91
C ARG A 50 -2.77 3.87 -22.09
N ILE A 51 -2.75 4.00 -20.76
CA ILE A 51 -3.82 3.48 -19.89
C ILE A 51 -5.14 4.20 -20.18
N ILE A 52 -5.11 5.53 -20.29
CA ILE A 52 -6.30 6.33 -20.62
C ILE A 52 -6.79 6.02 -22.03
N GLU A 53 -5.91 5.95 -23.03
CA GLU A 53 -6.24 5.57 -24.41
C GLU A 53 -6.87 4.18 -24.46
N TYR A 54 -6.31 3.21 -23.75
CA TYR A 54 -6.89 1.88 -23.64
C TYR A 54 -8.30 1.94 -23.06
N TYR A 55 -8.49 2.66 -21.95
CA TYR A 55 -9.79 2.85 -21.32
C TYR A 55 -10.81 3.51 -22.26
N VAL A 56 -10.43 4.62 -22.90
CA VAL A 56 -11.23 5.38 -23.87
C VAL A 56 -11.61 4.49 -25.05
N ASN A 57 -10.65 3.79 -25.65
CA ASN A 57 -10.90 2.90 -26.79
C ASN A 57 -11.80 1.72 -26.41
N SER A 58 -11.60 1.12 -25.23
CA SER A 58 -12.49 0.08 -24.70
C SER A 58 -13.91 0.59 -24.47
N ARG A 59 -14.09 1.84 -24.02
CA ARG A 59 -15.40 2.47 -23.79
C ARG A 59 -16.13 2.82 -25.09
N PHE A 60 -15.47 3.54 -26.01
CA PHE A 60 -16.11 4.09 -27.20
C PHE A 60 -16.26 3.09 -28.34
N SER A 61 -15.52 2.00 -28.35
CA SER A 61 -15.70 0.93 -29.34
C SER A 61 -17.03 0.19 -29.23
N GLN A 62 -17.78 0.34 -28.13
CA GLN A 62 -18.99 -0.45 -27.88
C GLN A 62 -20.32 0.29 -28.09
N ASN A 63 -20.35 1.62 -28.31
CA ASN A 63 -21.59 2.41 -28.44
C ASN A 63 -22.68 2.07 -27.38
N ARG A 64 -22.26 1.65 -26.18
CA ARG A 64 -23.13 1.30 -25.06
C ARG A 64 -22.93 2.29 -23.92
N ASP A 65 -24.00 2.59 -23.21
CA ASP A 65 -23.95 3.43 -22.01
C ASP A 65 -22.98 2.77 -20.99
N PRO A 66 -21.94 3.48 -20.48
CA PRO A 66 -20.82 2.89 -19.73
C PRO A 66 -21.22 2.13 -18.45
N GLN A 67 -22.44 2.37 -17.98
CA GLN A 67 -23.03 1.76 -16.79
C GLN A 67 -23.54 0.34 -17.04
N PHE A 68 -23.78 -0.04 -18.31
CA PHE A 68 -24.42 -1.30 -18.69
C PHE A 68 -23.53 -2.21 -19.54
N SER A 69 -22.23 -1.90 -19.69
CA SER A 69 -21.29 -2.73 -20.45
C SER A 69 -20.75 -3.96 -19.70
N GLY A 70 -21.27 -4.27 -18.50
CA GLY A 70 -21.00 -5.53 -17.80
C GLY A 70 -19.50 -5.80 -17.61
N GLU A 71 -18.97 -6.85 -18.25
CA GLU A 71 -17.55 -7.22 -18.15
C GLU A 71 -16.57 -6.17 -18.74
N ASP A 72 -17.06 -5.24 -19.55
CA ASP A 72 -16.29 -4.19 -20.23
C ASP A 72 -16.57 -2.78 -19.66
N GLY A 73 -17.25 -2.70 -18.51
CA GLY A 73 -17.61 -1.44 -17.86
C GLY A 73 -16.48 -0.75 -17.09
N LEU A 74 -16.68 0.54 -16.79
CA LEU A 74 -15.73 1.37 -16.02
C LEU A 74 -15.39 0.74 -14.66
N ASP A 75 -16.39 0.25 -13.94
CA ASP A 75 -16.20 -0.30 -12.60
C ASP A 75 -15.26 -1.50 -12.61
N ARG A 76 -15.42 -2.40 -13.59
CA ARG A 76 -14.54 -3.56 -13.74
C ARG A 76 -13.15 -3.16 -14.20
N PHE A 77 -13.03 -2.17 -15.09
CA PHE A 77 -11.73 -1.61 -15.47
C PHE A 77 -10.99 -1.06 -14.25
N LEU A 78 -11.63 -0.18 -13.47
CA LEU A 78 -11.03 0.42 -12.28
C LEU A 78 -10.65 -0.63 -11.24
N TYR A 79 -11.56 -1.59 -10.99
CA TYR A 79 -11.30 -2.69 -10.07
C TYR A 79 -10.07 -3.50 -10.49
N LYS A 80 -9.97 -3.90 -11.76
CA LYS A 80 -8.83 -4.66 -12.28
C LYS A 80 -7.54 -3.83 -12.35
N PHE A 81 -7.65 -2.54 -12.66
CA PHE A 81 -6.52 -1.63 -12.63
C PHE A 81 -5.91 -1.56 -11.23
N TYR A 82 -6.72 -1.28 -10.21
CA TYR A 82 -6.24 -1.20 -8.83
C TYR A 82 -5.76 -2.55 -8.29
N ASP A 83 -6.38 -3.67 -8.66
CA ASP A 83 -5.88 -5.02 -8.30
C ASP A 83 -4.45 -5.23 -8.77
N ILE A 84 -4.19 -5.00 -10.05
CA ILE A 84 -2.85 -5.17 -10.64
C ILE A 84 -1.90 -4.16 -10.01
N PHE A 85 -2.30 -2.90 -9.92
CA PHE A 85 -1.49 -1.83 -9.40
C PHE A 85 -1.03 -2.09 -7.96
N PHE A 86 -1.93 -2.55 -7.08
CA PHE A 86 -1.58 -2.92 -5.72
C PHE A 86 -0.78 -4.22 -5.65
N ASP A 87 -1.04 -5.18 -6.52
CA ASP A 87 -0.19 -6.37 -6.62
C ASP A 87 1.24 -6.00 -6.98
N LEU A 88 1.46 -5.12 -7.96
CA LEU A 88 2.80 -4.65 -8.32
C LEU A 88 3.53 -4.04 -7.11
N ALA A 89 2.86 -3.21 -6.31
CA ALA A 89 3.44 -2.63 -5.10
C ALA A 89 3.89 -3.69 -4.07
N ARG A 90 3.27 -4.88 -4.05
CA ARG A 90 3.66 -6.01 -3.18
C ARG A 90 4.89 -6.77 -3.68
N TYR A 91 5.33 -6.56 -4.91
CA TYR A 91 6.52 -7.20 -5.50
C TYR A 91 7.74 -6.28 -5.60
N ILE A 92 7.57 -4.99 -5.30
CA ILE A 92 8.67 -4.02 -5.28
C ILE A 92 9.21 -3.90 -3.86
N HIS A 93 10.52 -4.08 -3.68
CA HIS A 93 11.13 -3.99 -2.35
C HIS A 93 10.86 -2.61 -1.69
N PHE A 94 10.75 -2.55 -0.35
CA PHE A 94 10.28 -1.35 0.36
C PHE A 94 11.16 -0.10 0.18
N ASN A 95 12.45 -0.29 -0.09
CA ASN A 95 13.44 0.78 -0.34
C ASN A 95 13.76 0.98 -1.83
N ASP A 96 13.06 0.27 -2.72
CA ASP A 96 13.34 0.33 -4.15
C ASP A 96 12.69 1.59 -4.77
N PRO A 97 13.44 2.38 -5.56
CA PRO A 97 12.91 3.60 -6.19
C PRO A 97 11.73 3.33 -7.13
N ARG A 98 11.51 2.10 -7.59
CA ARG A 98 10.35 1.72 -8.40
C ARG A 98 9.02 1.87 -7.66
N GLN A 99 9.01 1.92 -6.32
CA GLN A 99 7.81 2.29 -5.55
C GLN A 99 7.30 3.68 -5.96
N LYS A 100 8.22 4.62 -6.20
CA LYS A 100 7.91 5.98 -6.64
C LYS A 100 7.28 6.00 -8.04
N LEU A 101 7.72 5.12 -8.94
CA LEU A 101 7.17 5.06 -10.30
C LEU A 101 5.68 4.72 -10.32
N LEU A 102 5.22 3.85 -9.42
CA LEU A 102 3.79 3.56 -9.26
C LEU A 102 3.01 4.81 -8.79
N ILE A 103 3.58 5.56 -7.85
CA ILE A 103 2.96 6.78 -7.32
C ILE A 103 2.90 7.87 -8.39
N ASP A 104 4.01 8.06 -9.12
CA ASP A 104 4.08 8.99 -10.25
C ASP A 104 3.06 8.61 -11.32
N LEU A 105 2.82 7.31 -11.55
CA LEU A 105 1.82 6.85 -12.50
C LEU A 105 0.41 7.30 -12.08
N ILE A 106 0.04 7.15 -10.80
CA ILE A 106 -1.23 7.68 -10.31
C ILE A 106 -1.28 9.20 -10.51
N MET A 107 -0.23 9.92 -10.13
CA MET A 107 -0.20 11.38 -10.24
C MET A 107 -0.31 11.86 -11.69
N GLU A 108 0.29 11.17 -12.65
CA GLU A 108 0.12 11.45 -14.07
C GLU A 108 -1.31 11.14 -14.53
N LEU A 109 -1.92 10.04 -14.08
CA LEU A 109 -3.31 9.73 -14.37
C LEU A 109 -4.27 10.81 -13.83
N ARG A 110 -3.95 11.47 -12.70
CA ARG A 110 -4.72 12.63 -12.21
C ARG A 110 -4.70 13.81 -13.17
N LYS A 111 -3.54 14.11 -13.76
CA LYS A 111 -3.39 15.24 -14.70
C LYS A 111 -4.16 14.99 -16.00
N LEU A 112 -4.27 13.73 -16.39
CA LEU A 112 -4.99 13.30 -17.57
C LEU A 112 -6.48 13.24 -17.24
N VAL A 113 -7.14 14.41 -17.16
CA VAL A 113 -8.59 14.54 -16.99
C VAL A 113 -9.28 13.52 -17.90
N PRO A 114 -9.86 12.45 -17.36
CA PRO A 114 -10.77 11.64 -18.14
C PRO A 114 -11.96 12.59 -18.37
N GLY A 115 -12.23 12.97 -19.61
CA GLY A 115 -13.33 13.90 -19.91
C GLY A 115 -14.60 13.56 -19.11
N PRO A 116 -15.40 14.56 -18.70
CA PRO A 116 -16.38 14.45 -17.62
C PRO A 116 -17.22 13.18 -17.76
N LEU A 117 -16.92 12.20 -16.93
CA LEU A 117 -17.62 10.93 -16.97
C LEU A 117 -18.82 11.05 -16.05
N GLN A 118 -19.97 11.43 -16.59
CA GLN A 118 -21.20 11.45 -15.82
C GLN A 118 -21.82 10.06 -15.75
N ILE A 119 -21.86 9.48 -14.56
CA ILE A 119 -22.72 8.35 -14.22
C ILE A 119 -23.79 8.91 -13.28
N TRP A 120 -25.06 8.78 -13.63
CA TRP A 120 -26.20 9.22 -12.80
C TRP A 120 -26.17 10.73 -12.49
N LYS A 121 -25.64 11.55 -13.43
CA LYS A 121 -25.36 12.99 -13.30
C LYS A 121 -24.20 13.35 -12.35
N GLU A 122 -23.45 12.37 -11.87
CA GLU A 122 -22.27 12.56 -11.02
C GLU A 122 -20.99 12.26 -11.81
N ASN A 123 -19.91 13.00 -11.57
CA ASN A 123 -18.62 12.78 -12.24
C ASN A 123 -17.87 11.60 -11.59
N PHE A 124 -17.72 10.48 -12.31
CA PHE A 124 -17.27 9.18 -11.77
C PHE A 124 -15.80 8.83 -12.09
N LEU A 125 -15.12 9.65 -12.88
CA LEU A 125 -13.67 9.52 -13.11
C LEU A 125 -12.98 10.83 -12.69
N THR A 126 -12.95 11.08 -11.40
CA THR A 126 -12.09 12.13 -10.86
C THR A 126 -10.96 11.45 -10.09
N TYR A 127 -9.92 11.02 -10.80
CA TYR A 127 -8.59 10.85 -10.20
C TYR A 127 -8.21 12.11 -9.39
N ASP A 128 -8.81 13.26 -9.71
CA ASP A 128 -8.72 14.52 -8.96
C ASP A 128 -9.16 14.38 -7.49
N ASN A 129 -10.30 13.73 -7.22
CA ASN A 129 -10.91 13.67 -5.88
C ASN A 129 -10.64 12.34 -5.13
N VAL A 130 -10.52 11.22 -5.85
CA VAL A 130 -10.26 9.90 -5.26
C VAL A 130 -9.21 9.17 -6.10
N PRO A 131 -7.91 9.51 -5.95
CA PRO A 131 -6.84 9.00 -6.80
C PRO A 131 -6.52 7.52 -6.55
N ILE A 132 -7.03 6.94 -5.46
CA ILE A 132 -6.85 5.54 -5.10
C ILE A 132 -8.19 4.96 -4.63
N ASN A 133 -8.56 3.78 -5.15
CA ASN A 133 -9.71 3.04 -4.64
C ASN A 133 -9.42 2.48 -3.25
N ILE A 134 -10.00 3.13 -2.23
CA ILE A 134 -9.76 2.82 -0.82
C ILE A 134 -10.22 1.41 -0.42
N ARG A 135 -11.34 0.92 -0.97
CA ARG A 135 -11.84 -0.43 -0.67
C ARG A 135 -10.87 -1.51 -1.18
N ALA A 136 -10.38 -1.33 -2.40
CA ALA A 136 -9.38 -2.22 -2.98
C ALA A 136 -8.04 -2.13 -2.20
N LEU A 137 -7.62 -0.93 -1.80
CA LEU A 137 -6.42 -0.73 -0.99
C LEU A 137 -6.53 -1.47 0.36
N TYR A 138 -7.63 -1.28 1.09
CA TYR A 138 -7.89 -1.93 2.37
C TYR A 138 -7.85 -3.44 2.24
N ARG A 139 -8.57 -4.00 1.26
CA ARG A 139 -8.56 -5.44 1.01
C ARG A 139 -7.14 -5.92 0.76
N CYS A 140 -6.42 -5.21 -0.11
CA CYS A 140 -5.08 -5.60 -0.46
C CYS A 140 -4.13 -5.54 0.77
N TRP A 141 -4.27 -4.53 1.61
CA TRP A 141 -3.51 -4.45 2.84
C TRP A 141 -3.89 -5.58 3.80
N ALA A 142 -5.18 -5.82 3.99
CA ALA A 142 -5.71 -6.87 4.84
C ALA A 142 -5.22 -8.27 4.43
N ASP A 143 -5.17 -8.56 3.14
CA ASP A 143 -4.66 -9.82 2.59
C ASP A 143 -3.16 -10.01 2.84
N THR A 144 -2.39 -8.92 2.94
CA THR A 144 -0.95 -8.99 3.22
C THR A 144 -0.63 -9.10 4.70
N ARG A 145 -1.53 -8.65 5.58
CA ARG A 145 -1.32 -8.73 7.03
C ARG A 145 -1.13 -10.17 7.48
N VAL A 146 -0.11 -10.39 8.28
CA VAL A 146 0.23 -11.72 8.80
C VAL A 146 -0.45 -11.93 10.16
N PHE A 147 -1.77 -12.14 10.16
CA PHE A 147 -2.54 -12.45 11.40
C PHE A 147 -2.66 -13.93 11.72
N VAL A 148 -2.14 -14.80 10.85
CA VAL A 148 -2.45 -16.21 10.93
C VAL A 148 -1.64 -16.81 12.10
N PRO A 149 -2.28 -17.48 13.08
CA PRO A 149 -1.56 -18.39 13.96
C PRO A 149 -0.81 -19.35 13.05
N TYR A 150 0.49 -19.49 13.22
CA TYR A 150 1.33 -20.38 12.40
C TYR A 150 0.73 -21.80 12.29
N ASP A 151 -0.07 -22.19 13.30
CA ASP A 151 -0.85 -23.42 13.42
C ASP A 151 -2.01 -23.56 12.42
N ASN A 152 -2.54 -22.47 11.83
CA ASN A 152 -3.63 -22.51 10.84
C ASN A 152 -3.13 -22.61 9.39
N LEU A 153 -1.82 -22.69 9.16
CA LEU A 153 -1.26 -23.08 7.85
C LEU A 153 -1.41 -24.60 7.58
N ASP A 154 -2.06 -25.35 8.48
CA ASP A 154 -2.17 -26.82 8.50
C ASP A 154 -3.38 -27.46 7.81
N SER A 155 -4.24 -26.73 7.09
CA SER A 155 -5.38 -27.40 6.41
C SER A 155 -4.97 -28.26 5.20
N ASN A 156 -3.71 -28.18 4.74
CA ASN A 156 -3.17 -29.05 3.69
C ASN A 156 -2.01 -29.88 4.26
N ALA A 157 -2.36 -30.96 4.97
CA ALA A 157 -1.46 -32.03 5.39
C ALA A 157 -0.69 -32.58 4.17
N GLY A 158 0.52 -32.06 3.94
CA GLY A 158 1.37 -32.45 2.81
C GLY A 158 2.47 -31.46 2.43
N GLN A 159 2.46 -30.22 2.93
CA GLN A 159 3.56 -29.27 2.67
C GLN A 159 4.71 -29.46 3.68
N ASN A 160 5.93 -29.70 3.17
CA ASN A 160 7.13 -29.76 4.00
C ASN A 160 7.42 -28.41 4.70
N ASN A 161 8.12 -28.45 5.84
CA ASN A 161 8.43 -27.26 6.66
C ASN A 161 9.11 -26.13 5.86
N THR A 162 9.94 -26.48 4.88
CA THR A 162 10.62 -25.51 3.99
C THR A 162 9.64 -24.70 3.14
N SER A 163 8.58 -25.34 2.62
CA SER A 163 7.53 -24.65 1.84
C SER A 163 6.73 -23.70 2.72
N ARG A 164 6.42 -24.09 3.96
CA ARG A 164 5.69 -23.25 4.94
C ARG A 164 6.51 -22.00 5.31
N LEU A 165 7.80 -22.17 5.60
CA LEU A 165 8.69 -21.05 5.91
C LEU A 165 8.84 -20.08 4.73
N THR A 166 8.94 -20.62 3.51
CA THR A 166 9.02 -19.80 2.29
C THR A 166 7.75 -18.98 2.07
N LEU A 167 6.57 -19.58 2.27
CA LEU A 167 5.29 -18.88 2.18
C LEU A 167 5.16 -17.79 3.24
N LEU A 168 5.59 -18.07 4.47
CA LEU A 168 5.58 -17.09 5.55
C LEU A 168 6.49 -15.90 5.23
N LEU A 169 7.72 -16.17 4.77
CA LEU A 169 8.66 -15.13 4.36
C LEU A 169 8.09 -14.28 3.23
N GLN A 170 7.46 -14.89 2.22
CA GLN A 170 6.80 -14.16 1.13
C GLN A 170 5.67 -13.26 1.64
N ARG A 171 4.85 -13.73 2.60
CA ARG A 171 3.79 -12.90 3.21
C ARG A 171 4.37 -11.73 3.99
N CYS A 172 5.39 -11.98 4.83
CA CYS A 172 6.10 -10.93 5.57
C CYS A 172 6.67 -9.86 4.63
N ASN A 173 7.33 -10.29 3.55
CA ASN A 173 7.88 -9.37 2.54
C ASN A 173 6.78 -8.54 1.87
N ARG A 174 5.68 -9.17 1.43
CA ARG A 174 4.55 -8.45 0.81
C ARG A 174 3.93 -7.44 1.77
N TYR A 175 3.80 -7.78 3.05
CA TYR A 175 3.30 -6.86 4.08
C TYR A 175 4.21 -5.64 4.23
N THR A 176 5.52 -5.86 4.32
CA THR A 176 6.52 -4.80 4.38
C THR A 176 6.48 -3.90 3.14
N TYR A 177 6.51 -4.50 1.96
CA TYR A 177 6.58 -3.78 0.69
C TYR A 177 5.32 -2.96 0.44
N PHE A 178 4.15 -3.55 0.66
CA PHE A 178 2.88 -2.86 0.46
C PHE A 178 2.64 -1.76 1.49
N SER A 179 3.06 -1.95 2.75
CA SER A 179 2.95 -0.90 3.75
C SER A 179 3.88 0.28 3.46
N ALA A 180 5.08 0.02 2.94
CA ALA A 180 5.97 1.09 2.47
C ALA A 180 5.37 1.86 1.30
N PHE A 181 4.74 1.17 0.34
CA PHE A 181 3.99 1.81 -0.74
C PHE A 181 2.88 2.74 -0.20
N ILE A 182 2.09 2.30 0.78
CA ILE A 182 1.06 3.13 1.43
C ILE A 182 1.71 4.37 2.10
N ALA A 183 2.82 4.19 2.82
CA ALA A 183 3.53 5.30 3.45
C ALA A 183 3.97 6.35 2.41
N TYR A 184 4.50 5.93 1.27
CA TYR A 184 4.87 6.85 0.20
C TYR A 184 3.67 7.50 -0.49
N CYS A 185 2.55 6.79 -0.66
CA CYS A 185 1.31 7.39 -1.15
C CYS A 185 0.82 8.51 -0.23
N ILE A 186 0.94 8.32 1.08
CA ILE A 186 0.61 9.34 2.07
C ILE A 186 1.57 10.52 1.96
N ARG A 187 2.88 10.27 1.92
CA ARG A 187 3.92 11.30 1.79
C ARG A 187 3.70 12.20 0.57
N ASP A 188 3.34 11.59 -0.55
CA ASP A 188 3.21 12.27 -1.84
C ASP A 188 1.78 12.84 -2.07
N GLY A 189 0.91 12.80 -1.05
CA GLY A 189 -0.44 13.40 -1.13
C GLY A 189 -1.41 12.66 -2.05
N VAL A 190 -1.15 11.38 -2.33
CA VAL A 190 -2.06 10.48 -3.04
C VAL A 190 -3.06 9.87 -2.08
N LEU A 191 -2.67 9.64 -0.82
CA LEU A 191 -3.56 9.24 0.27
C LEU A 191 -3.50 10.29 1.37
N GLU A 192 -4.63 10.58 1.98
CA GLU A 192 -4.66 11.41 3.18
C GLU A 192 -4.48 10.56 4.43
N VAL A 193 -3.82 11.13 5.46
CA VAL A 193 -3.71 10.47 6.77
C VAL A 193 -5.05 10.50 7.51
N ASP A 194 -5.94 11.44 7.19
CA ASP A 194 -7.10 11.81 8.03
C ASP A 194 -8.48 11.36 7.46
N ASN A 195 -8.58 10.94 6.19
CA ASN A 195 -9.86 10.60 5.53
C ASN A 195 -10.35 9.17 5.80
N TRP A 196 -10.58 8.81 7.06
CA TRP A 196 -10.95 7.43 7.44
C TRP A 196 -12.24 7.32 8.28
N LEU A 197 -13.00 8.40 8.43
CA LEU A 197 -14.24 8.51 9.22
C LEU A 197 -15.51 7.94 8.56
N LEU A 198 -15.41 7.08 7.54
CA LEU A 198 -16.60 6.57 6.84
C LEU A 198 -17.26 5.35 7.50
N ASP A 199 -16.76 4.90 8.66
CA ASP A 199 -17.44 3.87 9.45
C ASP A 199 -17.31 4.17 10.94
N LEU A 200 -18.39 4.67 11.56
CA LEU A 200 -18.44 5.05 12.98
C LEU A 200 -18.25 3.85 13.92
N ASP A 201 -18.34 2.62 13.41
CA ASP A 201 -18.26 1.38 14.19
C ASP A 201 -16.85 0.74 14.20
N ASN A 202 -15.89 1.28 13.43
CA ASN A 202 -14.50 0.79 13.39
C ASN A 202 -13.50 1.95 13.53
N PRO A 203 -12.60 1.93 14.53
CA PRO A 203 -11.83 3.13 14.89
C PRO A 203 -10.87 3.62 13.79
N PRO A 204 -10.69 4.95 13.64
CA PRO A 204 -10.11 5.56 12.45
C PRO A 204 -8.58 5.75 12.54
N PHE A 205 -7.75 4.71 12.35
CA PHE A 205 -6.32 4.87 11.98
C PHE A 205 -5.70 3.60 11.39
N PHE A 206 -6.07 3.26 10.15
CA PHE A 206 -6.00 1.84 9.81
C PHE A 206 -4.62 1.30 9.45
N TYR A 207 -3.70 2.09 8.89
CA TYR A 207 -2.41 1.54 8.44
C TYR A 207 -1.23 1.91 9.36
N PRO A 208 -0.87 3.20 9.54
CA PRO A 208 0.32 3.55 10.31
C PRO A 208 0.13 3.29 11.80
N ALA A 209 -0.99 3.74 12.39
CA ALA A 209 -1.26 3.51 13.81
C ALA A 209 -1.44 2.03 14.11
N PHE A 210 -2.21 1.31 13.28
CA PHE A 210 -2.31 -0.15 13.42
C PHE A 210 -0.93 -0.81 13.42
N ALA A 211 -0.06 -0.47 12.46
CA ALA A 211 1.28 -1.05 12.39
C ALA A 211 2.13 -0.72 13.61
N ILE A 212 2.14 0.53 14.06
CA ILE A 212 2.88 0.98 15.25
C ILE A 212 2.36 0.25 16.49
N VAL A 213 1.03 0.22 16.68
CA VAL A 213 0.36 -0.46 17.79
C VAL A 213 0.63 -1.96 17.77
N SER A 214 0.55 -2.60 16.59
CA SER A 214 0.89 -4.01 16.38
C SER A 214 2.34 -4.27 16.81
N CYS A 215 3.28 -3.45 16.36
CA CYS A 215 4.69 -3.57 16.73
C CYS A 215 4.94 -3.41 18.24
N ILE A 216 4.28 -2.49 18.93
CA ILE A 216 4.54 -2.26 20.37
C ILE A 216 3.72 -3.19 21.29
N ASN A 217 2.58 -3.72 20.83
CA ASN A 217 1.70 -4.60 21.62
C ASN A 217 1.96 -6.09 21.36
N ASN A 218 2.21 -6.48 20.11
CA ASN A 218 2.34 -7.89 19.77
C ASN A 218 3.75 -8.37 20.11
N GLN A 219 3.81 -9.43 20.91
CA GLN A 219 5.02 -10.23 21.07
C GLN A 219 4.86 -11.51 20.26
N SER A 220 4.75 -11.38 18.93
CA SER A 220 4.67 -12.56 18.06
C SER A 220 5.83 -13.50 18.37
N SER A 221 5.51 -14.76 18.67
CA SER A 221 6.50 -15.80 18.98
C SER A 221 7.37 -16.17 17.79
N HIS A 222 6.94 -15.86 16.56
CA HIS A 222 7.68 -16.16 15.35
C HIS A 222 8.59 -14.98 14.92
N PRO A 223 9.93 -15.17 14.82
CA PRO A 223 10.87 -14.09 14.51
C PRO A 223 10.58 -13.35 13.20
N LEU A 224 10.26 -14.07 12.11
CA LEU A 224 9.95 -13.43 10.82
C LEU A 224 8.75 -12.47 10.89
N ILE A 225 7.69 -12.86 11.60
CA ILE A 225 6.50 -12.00 11.78
C ILE A 225 6.92 -10.77 12.57
N ARG A 226 7.62 -10.99 13.69
CA ARG A 226 8.13 -9.91 14.53
C ARG A 226 8.97 -8.91 13.76
N HIS A 227 9.94 -9.38 12.97
CA HIS A 227 10.79 -8.53 12.14
C HIS A 227 9.98 -7.71 11.13
N SER A 228 8.99 -8.33 10.49
CA SER A 228 8.13 -7.61 9.54
C SER A 228 7.29 -6.52 10.20
N GLU A 229 6.74 -6.76 11.40
CA GLU A 229 5.98 -5.75 12.16
C GLU A 229 6.86 -4.55 12.53
N VAL A 230 8.08 -4.82 13.02
CA VAL A 230 9.05 -3.77 13.35
C VAL A 230 9.39 -2.94 12.13
N LEU A 231 9.72 -3.60 11.01
CA LEU A 231 10.12 -2.91 9.79
C LEU A 231 8.97 -2.09 9.19
N VAL A 232 7.74 -2.60 9.25
CA VAL A 232 6.55 -1.86 8.80
C VAL A 232 6.32 -0.62 9.66
N ALA A 233 6.37 -0.75 11.00
CA ALA A 233 6.22 0.39 11.90
C ALA A 233 7.33 1.43 11.67
N ALA A 234 8.58 0.99 11.58
CA ALA A 234 9.73 1.83 11.29
C ALA A 234 9.58 2.57 9.95
N ASN A 235 9.17 1.88 8.88
CA ASN A 235 8.93 2.50 7.57
C ASN A 235 7.87 3.60 7.63
N TYR A 236 6.74 3.37 8.33
CA TYR A 236 5.73 4.42 8.49
C TYR A 236 6.29 5.64 9.23
N ILE A 237 7.03 5.43 10.32
CA ILE A 237 7.61 6.53 11.08
C ILE A 237 8.67 7.28 10.26
N ASN A 238 9.55 6.56 9.57
CA ASN A 238 10.63 7.14 8.76
C ASN A 238 10.09 7.97 7.59
N VAL A 239 9.04 7.49 6.92
CA VAL A 239 8.50 8.15 5.72
C VAL A 239 7.49 9.23 6.08
N ILE A 240 6.61 9.00 7.07
CA ILE A 240 5.45 9.87 7.37
C ILE A 240 5.24 10.15 8.87
N GLY A 241 6.24 9.92 9.73
CA GLY A 241 6.10 10.05 11.19
C GLY A 241 5.59 11.43 11.64
N ARG A 242 6.00 12.51 10.97
CA ARG A 242 5.48 13.87 11.24
C ARG A 242 3.98 13.98 10.97
N SER A 243 3.51 13.43 9.85
CA SER A 243 2.10 13.45 9.47
C SER A 243 1.25 12.58 10.39
N VAL A 244 1.77 11.41 10.80
CA VAL A 244 1.11 10.52 11.79
C VAL A 244 1.00 11.23 13.13
N HIS A 245 2.08 11.83 13.64
CA HIS A 245 2.08 12.59 14.89
C HIS A 245 1.09 13.76 14.85
N ALA A 246 1.12 14.56 13.78
CA ALA A 246 0.19 15.67 13.61
C ALA A 246 -1.27 15.20 13.55
N SER A 247 -1.55 14.12 12.81
CA SER A 247 -2.88 13.53 12.70
C SER A 247 -3.39 13.02 14.05
N LEU A 248 -2.55 12.30 14.82
CA LEU A 248 -2.88 11.82 16.16
C LEU A 248 -3.23 12.98 17.11
N ILE A 249 -2.51 14.10 17.04
CA ILE A 249 -2.84 15.29 17.84
C ILE A 249 -4.14 15.95 17.33
N ARG A 250 -4.33 16.05 16.01
CA ARG A 250 -5.51 16.66 15.38
C ARG A 250 -6.81 15.92 15.70
N GLU A 251 -6.80 14.60 15.72
CA GLU A 251 -7.99 13.79 15.99
C GLU A 251 -8.62 14.16 17.35
N TYR A 252 -7.78 14.48 18.33
CA TYR A 252 -8.19 14.90 19.65
C TYR A 252 -8.26 16.43 19.81
N TRP A 253 -8.19 17.23 18.75
CA TRP A 253 -8.13 18.71 18.84
C TRP A 253 -9.43 19.36 19.34
N ARG A 254 -10.58 18.66 19.32
CA ARG A 254 -11.89 19.25 19.67
C ARG A 254 -11.94 19.91 21.06
N ASP A 255 -11.03 19.56 21.98
CA ASP A 255 -10.74 20.35 23.17
C ASP A 255 -9.24 20.33 23.55
N ARG A 256 -8.80 21.25 24.42
CA ARG A 256 -7.40 21.33 24.90
C ARG A 256 -6.94 20.06 25.64
N LYS A 257 -7.88 19.28 26.18
CA LYS A 257 -7.60 18.01 26.87
C LYS A 257 -7.22 16.92 25.88
N GLY A 258 -7.78 16.95 24.67
CA GLY A 258 -7.50 15.97 23.67
C GLY A 258 -6.13 16.15 23.00
N VAL A 259 -5.64 17.38 22.81
CA VAL A 259 -4.24 17.59 22.36
C VAL A 259 -3.24 16.91 23.31
N GLU A 260 -3.43 17.05 24.62
CA GLU A 260 -2.59 16.36 25.62
C GLU A 260 -2.77 14.84 25.61
N LYS A 261 -3.97 14.36 25.29
CA LYS A 261 -4.22 12.92 25.09
C LYS A 261 -3.42 12.38 23.89
N GLY A 262 -3.45 13.08 22.75
CA GLY A 262 -2.69 12.70 21.55
C GLY A 262 -1.18 12.62 21.83
N LYS A 263 -0.63 13.61 22.53
CA LYS A 263 0.78 13.59 22.98
C LYS A 263 1.07 12.43 23.92
N LYS A 264 0.20 12.19 24.91
CA LYS A 264 0.39 11.08 25.85
C LYS A 264 0.44 9.74 25.12
N ILE A 265 -0.41 9.55 24.10
CA ILE A 265 -0.39 8.35 23.25
C ILE A 265 0.93 8.26 22.48
N TRP A 266 1.37 9.34 21.83
CA TRP A 266 2.65 9.35 21.11
C TRP A 266 3.85 9.05 22.01
N HIS A 267 3.88 9.66 23.20
CA HIS A 267 4.91 9.42 24.21
C HIS A 267 4.93 7.96 24.67
N GLU A 268 3.75 7.37 24.90
CA GLU A 268 3.61 5.95 25.22
C GLU A 268 4.13 5.07 24.07
N TRP A 269 3.74 5.36 22.83
CA TRP A 269 4.24 4.65 21.65
C TRP A 269 5.76 4.74 21.55
N THR A 270 6.33 5.94 21.71
CA THR A 270 7.79 6.18 21.67
C THR A 270 8.51 5.36 22.74
N THR A 271 8.01 5.38 23.97
CA THR A 271 8.60 4.65 25.10
C THR A 271 8.59 3.14 24.87
N ARG A 272 7.47 2.61 24.37
CA ARG A 272 7.34 1.19 24.09
C ARG A 272 8.11 0.76 22.86
N PHE A 273 8.16 1.60 21.83
CA PHE A 273 8.95 1.36 20.62
C PHE A 273 10.45 1.31 20.95
N ARG A 274 10.95 2.11 21.90
CA ARG A 274 12.34 2.01 22.40
C ARG A 274 12.66 0.60 22.91
N GLY A 275 11.75 -0.02 23.67
CA GLY A 275 11.92 -1.37 24.22
C GLY A 275 11.88 -2.50 23.19
N VAL A 276 11.60 -2.21 21.91
CA VAL A 276 11.54 -3.22 20.83
C VAL A 276 12.94 -3.64 20.36
N ILE A 277 13.98 -2.85 20.64
CA ILE A 277 15.35 -3.12 20.17
C ILE A 277 15.95 -4.39 20.77
N ASP A 278 15.48 -4.78 21.95
CA ASP A 278 15.89 -5.98 22.68
C ASP A 278 15.42 -7.24 21.90
N GLY A 279 16.30 -7.76 21.06
CA GLY A 279 16.03 -8.92 20.19
C GLY A 279 16.33 -8.70 18.70
N LEU A 280 16.63 -7.47 18.27
CA LEU A 280 16.91 -7.14 16.87
C LEU A 280 18.39 -7.10 16.50
N THR A 281 19.29 -7.24 17.48
CA THR A 281 20.74 -7.03 17.34
C THR A 281 21.43 -7.88 16.27
N MET A 282 20.81 -8.99 15.84
CA MET A 282 21.31 -9.85 14.78
C MET A 282 20.96 -9.39 13.35
N TYR A 283 20.19 -8.30 13.20
CA TYR A 283 19.69 -7.82 11.90
C TYR A 283 19.99 -6.32 11.71
N PRO A 284 21.16 -5.97 11.14
CA PRO A 284 21.63 -4.58 11.04
C PRO A 284 20.63 -3.64 10.36
N GLU A 285 19.95 -4.10 9.31
CA GLU A 285 18.94 -3.30 8.60
C GLU A 285 17.73 -2.95 9.47
N LEU A 286 17.27 -3.89 10.32
CA LEU A 286 16.18 -3.65 11.25
C LEU A 286 16.59 -2.68 12.36
N VAL A 287 17.80 -2.87 12.90
CA VAL A 287 18.35 -1.97 13.93
C VAL A 287 18.48 -0.56 13.38
N HIS A 288 18.99 -0.40 12.16
CA HIS A 288 19.13 0.89 11.52
C HIS A 288 17.76 1.57 11.31
N ALA A 289 16.82 0.89 10.66
CA ALA A 289 15.49 1.43 10.40
C ALA A 289 14.74 1.80 11.69
N HIS A 290 14.83 0.94 12.72
CA HIS A 290 14.25 1.19 14.04
C HIS A 290 14.89 2.40 14.73
N THR A 291 16.21 2.51 14.70
CA THR A 291 16.95 3.62 15.33
C THR A 291 16.58 4.95 14.70
N GLU A 292 16.52 5.04 13.37
CA GLU A 292 16.07 6.24 12.66
C GLU A 292 14.64 6.61 13.02
N ALA A 293 13.75 5.61 13.07
CA ALA A 293 12.35 5.81 13.43
C ALA A 293 12.22 6.34 14.86
N LEU A 294 12.95 5.74 15.81
CA LEU A 294 12.95 6.17 17.20
C LEU A 294 13.46 7.61 17.35
N GLN A 295 14.51 7.99 16.63
CA GLN A 295 15.01 9.37 16.63
C GLN A 295 13.94 10.36 16.16
N ILE A 296 13.17 10.01 15.11
CA ILE A 296 12.04 10.83 14.66
C ILE A 296 10.96 10.93 15.74
N MET A 297 10.60 9.81 16.36
CA MET A 297 9.60 9.79 17.44
C MET A 297 10.00 10.67 18.62
N GLU A 298 11.24 10.52 19.11
CA GLU A 298 11.78 11.30 20.23
C GLU A 298 11.93 12.78 19.89
N THR A 299 12.27 13.11 18.65
CA THR A 299 12.33 14.49 18.19
C THR A 299 10.95 15.13 18.22
N LEU A 300 9.93 14.42 17.71
CA LEU A 300 8.54 14.90 17.68
C LEU A 300 7.94 15.03 19.08
N ASP A 301 8.27 14.11 19.99
CA ASP A 301 7.81 14.11 21.38
C ASP A 301 8.29 15.34 22.17
N ARG A 302 9.42 15.93 21.77
CA ARG A 302 10.02 17.13 22.39
C ARG A 302 9.54 18.45 21.79
N LEU A 303 8.78 18.43 20.69
CA LEU A 303 8.37 19.66 20.02
C LEU A 303 7.28 20.40 20.83
N PRO A 304 7.44 21.71 21.05
CA PRO A 304 6.36 22.53 21.62
C PRO A 304 5.21 22.65 20.61
N LEU A 305 3.98 22.73 21.12
CA LEU A 305 2.79 22.98 20.30
C LEU A 305 2.93 24.36 19.64
N ARG A 306 2.82 24.40 18.30
CA ARG A 306 2.60 25.63 17.54
C ARG A 306 1.17 25.68 17.06
#